data_AF-F9XGB0-F1
#
_entry.id   AF-F9XGB0-F1
#
_cell.length_a   1.000
_cell.length_b   1.000
_cell.length_c   1.000
_cell.angle_alpha   90.00
_cell.angle_beta   90.00
_cell.angle_gamma   90.00
#
_symmetry.space_group_name_H-M   'P 1'
#
loop_
_entity.id
_entity.type
_entity.pdbx_description
1 polymer ?
#
loop_
_entity_poly.entity_id
_entity_poly.type
_entity_poly.pdbx_seq_one_letter_code
_entity_poly.pdbx_strand_id
1 'polypeptide(L)'
;MILSLHPQINRDHVVEAVAGAVWTHRSRYILRLNQSDNMGVRNIAPSLMIILGKDQDAYDFMKWHGTAGQDSHYDWGDMSLPFLDLHGEGAFEALAEGDWTDEYADLAHQAALTLIKFRLLLDLYSLQSSMREVTEQLPQELVDNIRKHLISDIVAGHAGLMQDVRDGVFIKAYIENIESQMNAMFDVIHKANKHFWPAMVNPGSHLTARPEYTGQGSVMEMQVELQNAYPAWKQTPGAIDWIEAKLGS
;
A
#
# COMPACT_ATOMS: atom_id res chain seq x y z
N MET A 1 -17.64 -9.58 -37.96
CA MET A 1 -17.65 -10.59 -36.89
C MET A 1 -17.05 -9.91 -35.66
N ILE A 2 -17.91 -9.34 -34.81
CA ILE A 2 -17.50 -8.51 -33.65
C ILE A 2 -17.43 -9.45 -32.45
N LEU A 3 -16.23 -9.72 -31.95
CA LEU A 3 -16.04 -10.40 -30.67
C LEU A 3 -16.16 -9.35 -29.55
N SER A 4 -17.28 -9.40 -28.84
CA SER A 4 -17.52 -8.66 -27.60
C SER A 4 -16.65 -9.28 -26.49
N LEU A 5 -15.62 -8.56 -26.05
CA LEU A 5 -14.93 -8.81 -24.79
C LEU A 5 -15.69 -8.08 -23.67
N HIS A 6 -16.60 -8.79 -23.00
CA HIS A 6 -17.09 -8.37 -21.69
C HIS A 6 -16.03 -8.76 -20.64
N PRO A 7 -15.59 -7.86 -19.75
CA PRO A 7 -14.83 -8.26 -18.59
C PRO A 7 -15.77 -9.04 -17.66
N GLN A 8 -15.52 -10.33 -17.48
CA GLN A 8 -16.15 -11.09 -16.40
C GLN A 8 -15.60 -10.56 -15.08
N ILE A 9 -16.35 -9.67 -14.43
CA ILE A 9 -16.09 -9.27 -13.06
C ILE A 9 -16.30 -10.52 -12.18
N ASN A 10 -15.19 -11.04 -11.64
CA ASN A 10 -15.21 -12.22 -10.77
C ASN A 10 -16.06 -11.90 -9.52
N ARG A 11 -17.15 -12.66 -9.32
CA ARG A 11 -18.10 -12.46 -8.21
C ARG A 11 -17.43 -12.57 -6.84
N ASP A 12 -16.36 -13.34 -6.72
CA ASP A 12 -15.63 -13.52 -5.46
C ASP A 12 -14.88 -12.24 -5.06
N HIS A 13 -14.30 -11.52 -6.03
CA HIS A 13 -13.69 -10.21 -5.80
C HIS A 13 -14.71 -9.15 -5.38
N VAL A 14 -15.95 -9.22 -5.89
CA VAL A 14 -17.01 -8.27 -5.49
C VAL A 14 -17.45 -8.54 -4.05
N VAL A 15 -17.53 -9.80 -3.62
CA VAL A 15 -17.88 -10.15 -2.24
C VAL A 15 -16.76 -9.76 -1.27
N GLU A 16 -15.49 -10.01 -1.62
CA GLU A 16 -14.35 -9.58 -0.82
C GLU A 16 -14.19 -8.05 -0.78
N ALA A 17 -14.43 -7.35 -1.89
CA ALA A 17 -14.42 -5.89 -1.93
C ALA A 17 -15.60 -5.27 -1.16
N VAL A 18 -16.80 -5.86 -1.22
CA VAL A 18 -17.94 -5.38 -0.42
C VAL A 18 -17.73 -5.69 1.06
N ALA A 19 -17.21 -6.87 1.41
CA ALA A 19 -16.83 -7.19 2.77
C ALA A 19 -15.72 -6.25 3.26
N GLY A 20 -14.67 -6.03 2.47
CA GLY A 20 -13.59 -5.08 2.71
C GLY A 20 -14.12 -3.68 2.96
N ALA A 21 -15.00 -3.15 2.10
CA ALA A 21 -15.59 -1.82 2.24
C ALA A 21 -16.40 -1.66 3.53
N VAL A 22 -17.17 -2.69 3.89
CA VAL A 22 -17.90 -2.75 5.17
C VAL A 22 -16.93 -2.82 6.34
N TRP A 23 -15.83 -3.56 6.21
CA TRP A 23 -14.77 -3.67 7.21
C TRP A 23 -13.97 -2.38 7.36
N THR A 24 -13.69 -1.61 6.31
CA THR A 24 -12.92 -0.35 6.38
C THR A 24 -13.71 0.77 7.06
N HIS A 25 -15.01 0.90 6.76
CA HIS A 25 -15.85 1.88 7.45
C HIS A 25 -16.05 1.49 8.92
N ARG A 26 -16.22 0.18 9.19
CA ARG A 26 -16.30 -0.34 10.55
C ARG A 26 -14.97 -0.29 11.30
N SER A 27 -13.81 -0.44 10.65
CA SER A 27 -12.51 -0.37 11.30
C SER A 27 -12.21 1.04 11.79
N ARG A 28 -12.46 2.07 10.96
CA ARG A 28 -12.41 3.48 11.39
C ARG A 28 -13.36 3.75 12.55
N TYR A 29 -14.55 3.14 12.56
CA TYR A 29 -15.49 3.28 13.66
C TYR A 29 -15.03 2.57 14.94
N ILE A 30 -14.51 1.34 14.84
CA ILE A 30 -13.94 0.57 15.96
C ILE A 30 -12.77 1.35 16.58
N LEU A 31 -11.88 1.88 15.74
CA LEU A 31 -10.75 2.70 16.18
C LEU A 31 -11.18 4.03 16.80
N ARG A 32 -12.29 4.63 16.35
CA ARG A 32 -12.87 5.81 17.02
C ARG A 32 -13.49 5.50 18.38
N LEU A 33 -13.95 4.26 18.61
CA LEU A 33 -14.46 3.81 19.90
C LEU A 33 -13.37 3.28 20.83
N ASN A 34 -12.22 2.89 20.28
CA ASN A 34 -11.05 2.41 21.00
C ASN A 34 -9.78 2.84 20.26
N GLN A 35 -9.32 4.07 20.51
CA GLN A 35 -8.16 4.63 19.82
C GLN A 35 -6.88 3.87 20.13
N SER A 36 -6.79 3.26 21.34
CA SER A 36 -5.66 2.41 21.75
C SER A 36 -5.50 1.13 20.93
N ASP A 37 -6.48 0.77 20.09
CA ASP A 37 -6.47 -0.40 19.21
C ASP A 37 -6.12 -1.73 19.91
N ASN A 38 -6.83 -2.04 20.98
CA ASN A 38 -6.60 -3.28 21.76
C ASN A 38 -6.83 -4.57 20.95
N MET A 39 -7.43 -4.47 19.75
CA MET A 39 -7.74 -5.60 18.87
C MET A 39 -6.78 -5.72 17.68
N GLY A 40 -5.80 -4.82 17.53
CA GLY A 40 -4.83 -4.85 16.42
C GLY A 40 -5.45 -4.58 15.05
N VAL A 41 -6.56 -3.84 15.01
CA VAL A 41 -7.26 -3.47 13.77
C VAL A 41 -6.36 -2.64 12.85
N ARG A 42 -5.43 -1.86 13.41
CA ARG A 42 -4.48 -1.03 12.65
C ARG A 42 -3.54 -1.84 11.77
N ASN A 43 -3.31 -3.13 12.06
CA ASN A 43 -2.41 -3.99 11.29
C ASN A 43 -3.09 -4.55 10.04
N ILE A 44 -4.43 -4.66 10.05
CA ILE A 44 -5.23 -5.20 8.94
C ILE A 44 -5.79 -4.07 8.06
N ALA A 45 -6.13 -2.93 8.66
CA ALA A 45 -6.83 -1.85 7.98
C ALA A 45 -6.15 -1.35 6.69
N PRO A 46 -4.82 -1.15 6.62
CA PRO A 46 -4.16 -0.68 5.40
C PRO A 46 -4.32 -1.65 4.23
N SER A 47 -4.12 -2.96 4.45
CA SER A 47 -4.26 -3.97 3.40
C SER A 47 -5.68 -4.04 2.83
N LEU A 48 -6.69 -3.86 3.70
CA LEU A 48 -8.08 -3.76 3.24
C LEU A 48 -8.33 -2.50 2.41
N MET A 49 -7.81 -1.34 2.83
CA MET A 49 -7.93 -0.09 2.06
C MET A 49 -7.27 -0.22 0.68
N ILE A 50 -6.09 -0.84 0.61
CA ILE A 50 -5.38 -1.15 -0.62
C ILE A 50 -6.24 -2.03 -1.55
N ILE A 51 -6.81 -3.14 -1.05
CA ILE A 51 -7.69 -4.01 -1.86
C ILE A 51 -8.87 -3.25 -2.48
N LEU A 52 -9.37 -2.22 -1.79
CA LEU A 52 -10.48 -1.38 -2.26
C LEU A 52 -10.06 -0.27 -3.22
N GLY A 53 -8.77 -0.17 -3.55
CA GLY A 53 -8.22 0.91 -4.38
C GLY A 53 -8.18 2.27 -3.68
N LYS A 54 -8.12 2.27 -2.34
CA LYS A 54 -8.04 3.48 -1.51
C LYS A 54 -6.63 3.64 -0.96
N ASP A 55 -5.64 3.75 -1.85
CA ASP A 55 -4.24 3.82 -1.44
C ASP A 55 -3.95 5.12 -0.68
N GLN A 56 -4.57 6.24 -1.06
CA GLN A 56 -4.40 7.50 -0.33
C GLN A 56 -4.93 7.41 1.10
N ASP A 57 -6.13 6.85 1.29
CA ASP A 57 -6.70 6.62 2.64
C ASP A 57 -5.80 5.69 3.48
N ALA A 58 -5.21 4.67 2.85
CA ALA A 58 -4.29 3.75 3.51
C ALA A 58 -3.00 4.46 3.92
N TYR A 59 -2.45 5.29 3.03
CA TYR A 59 -1.25 6.07 3.28
C TYR A 59 -1.44 7.06 4.43
N ASP A 60 -2.49 7.88 4.38
CA ASP A 60 -2.81 8.87 5.41
C ASP A 60 -3.02 8.20 6.77
N PHE A 61 -3.71 7.05 6.78
CA PHE A 61 -3.93 6.24 7.99
C PHE A 61 -2.62 5.79 8.62
N MET A 62 -1.73 5.17 7.82
CA MET A 62 -0.44 4.71 8.30
C MET A 62 0.42 5.89 8.76
N LYS A 63 0.49 6.96 7.97
CA LYS A 63 1.28 8.16 8.32
C LYS A 63 0.85 8.76 9.64
N TRP A 64 -0.45 8.83 9.93
CA TRP A 64 -0.92 9.30 11.23
C TRP A 64 -0.37 8.44 12.37
N HIS A 65 -0.41 7.11 12.24
CA HIS A 65 0.13 6.18 13.24
C HIS A 65 1.66 6.24 13.36
N GLY A 66 2.39 6.50 12.27
CA GLY A 66 3.85 6.65 12.25
C GLY A 66 4.36 8.03 12.68
N THR A 67 3.47 9.02 12.84
CA THR A 67 3.85 10.39 13.22
C THR A 67 3.12 10.84 14.49
N ALA A 68 1.92 11.42 14.38
CA ALA A 68 1.13 11.90 15.50
C ALA A 68 0.86 10.81 16.54
N GLY A 69 0.62 9.56 16.09
CA GLY A 69 0.41 8.41 16.96
C GLY A 69 1.66 7.92 17.71
N GLN A 70 2.87 8.38 17.35
CA GLN A 70 4.11 8.10 18.08
C GLN A 70 4.45 9.17 19.12
N ASP A 71 3.65 10.25 19.23
CA ASP A 71 3.89 11.26 20.25
C ASP A 71 3.71 10.65 21.65
N SER A 72 4.80 10.65 22.43
CA SER A 72 4.81 10.17 23.82
C SER A 72 3.83 10.91 24.75
N HIS A 73 3.33 12.07 24.33
CA HIS A 73 2.35 12.87 25.04
C HIS A 73 0.91 12.67 24.54
N TYR A 74 0.68 11.84 23.51
CA TYR A 74 -0.67 11.56 23.02
C TYR A 74 -1.46 10.73 24.04
N ASP A 75 -2.59 11.27 24.51
CA ASP A 75 -3.48 10.57 25.42
C ASP A 75 -4.53 9.76 24.63
N TRP A 76 -4.26 8.46 24.47
CA TRP A 76 -5.16 7.52 23.80
C TRP A 76 -6.55 7.37 24.46
N GLY A 77 -6.71 7.86 25.71
CA GLY A 77 -7.99 7.89 26.41
C GLY A 77 -8.80 9.17 26.16
N ASP A 78 -8.18 10.23 25.64
CA ASP A 78 -8.84 11.50 25.33
C ASP A 78 -9.40 11.50 23.90
N MET A 79 -10.67 11.10 23.79
CA MET A 79 -11.40 11.07 22.52
C MET A 79 -11.64 12.46 21.88
N SER A 80 -11.25 13.55 22.55
CA SER A 80 -11.32 14.91 21.98
C SER A 80 -10.09 15.28 21.16
N LEU A 81 -8.99 14.53 21.28
CA LEU A 81 -7.78 14.78 20.50
C LEU A 81 -7.98 14.46 19.01
N PRO A 82 -7.23 15.13 18.12
CA PRO A 82 -7.21 14.78 16.70
C PRO A 82 -6.83 13.31 16.51
N PHE A 83 -7.60 12.60 15.68
CA PHE A 83 -7.45 11.17 15.47
C PHE A 83 -7.76 10.81 14.01
N LEU A 84 -6.78 10.24 13.32
CA LEU A 84 -6.87 9.87 11.90
C LEU A 84 -7.37 11.05 11.03
N ASP A 85 -6.80 12.23 11.26
CA ASP A 85 -7.18 13.51 10.68
C ASP A 85 -6.27 13.98 9.54
N LEU A 86 -5.25 13.18 9.17
CA LEU A 86 -4.45 13.41 7.97
C LEU A 86 -5.25 13.10 6.71
N HIS A 87 -5.10 13.94 5.69
CA HIS A 87 -5.82 13.83 4.41
C HIS A 87 -4.98 14.34 3.24
N GLY A 88 -4.77 13.48 2.24
CA GLY A 88 -4.07 13.85 1.00
C GLY A 88 -2.57 14.07 1.21
N GLU A 89 -1.97 13.33 2.14
CA GLU A 89 -0.54 13.42 2.43
C GLU A 89 0.30 12.92 1.24
N GLY A 90 1.50 13.47 1.10
CA GLY A 90 2.35 13.24 -0.05
C GLY A 90 2.97 11.84 -0.08
N ALA A 91 2.33 10.87 -0.72
CA ALA A 91 2.86 9.50 -0.81
C ALA A 91 4.16 9.35 -1.65
N PHE A 92 4.70 10.42 -2.22
CA PHE A 92 6.01 10.46 -2.88
C PHE A 92 7.14 10.99 -1.97
N GLU A 93 6.80 11.46 -0.77
CA GLU A 93 7.76 12.00 0.19
C GLU A 93 8.81 10.98 0.63
N ALA A 94 9.88 11.46 1.27
CA ALA A 94 10.98 10.62 1.70
C ALA A 94 10.56 9.71 2.86
N LEU A 95 11.09 8.49 2.91
CA LEU A 95 10.75 7.51 3.96
C LEU A 95 11.05 8.01 5.39
N ALA A 96 12.02 8.92 5.54
CA ALA A 96 12.38 9.50 6.83
C ALA A 96 11.27 10.36 7.46
N GLU A 97 10.28 10.80 6.68
CA GLU A 97 9.21 11.68 7.18
C GLU A 97 8.14 10.97 8.02
N GLY A 98 8.12 9.62 8.03
CA GLY A 98 7.17 8.84 8.83
C GLY A 98 7.81 7.65 9.56
N ASP A 99 9.11 7.75 9.86
CA ASP A 99 9.90 6.72 10.56
C ASP A 99 9.85 5.31 9.92
N TRP A 100 9.56 5.26 8.62
CA TRP A 100 9.34 4.01 7.87
C TRP A 100 10.59 3.14 7.76
N THR A 101 11.76 3.71 8.06
CA THR A 101 13.06 3.04 8.00
C THR A 101 13.50 2.45 9.34
N ASP A 102 12.74 2.64 10.41
CA ASP A 102 13.04 2.00 11.70
C ASP A 102 12.73 0.50 11.65
N GLU A 103 13.67 -0.32 12.10
CA GLU A 103 13.47 -1.77 12.25
C GLU A 103 12.50 -2.14 13.39
N TYR A 104 12.20 -1.17 14.27
CA TYR A 104 11.21 -1.30 15.34
C TYR A 104 9.83 -0.75 14.97
N ALA A 105 9.67 -0.18 13.77
CA ALA A 105 8.37 0.25 13.27
C ALA A 105 7.45 -0.95 12.98
N ASP A 106 6.15 -0.66 12.85
CA ASP A 106 5.11 -1.68 12.64
C ASP A 106 5.30 -2.40 11.29
N LEU A 107 5.59 -3.72 11.35
CA LEU A 107 5.84 -4.55 10.18
C LEU A 107 4.64 -4.58 9.21
N ALA A 108 3.41 -4.52 9.73
CA ALA A 108 2.20 -4.49 8.91
C ALA A 108 2.14 -3.21 8.07
N HIS A 109 2.43 -2.06 8.70
CA HIS A 109 2.45 -0.76 8.03
C HIS A 109 3.59 -0.68 7.02
N GLN A 110 4.79 -1.17 7.36
CA GLN A 110 5.90 -1.23 6.41
C GLN A 110 5.56 -2.11 5.19
N ALA A 111 4.96 -3.29 5.40
CA ALA A 111 4.56 -4.16 4.30
C ALA A 111 3.47 -3.53 3.43
N ALA A 112 2.48 -2.87 4.03
CA ALA A 112 1.42 -2.17 3.30
C ALA A 112 1.96 -0.96 2.53
N LEU A 113 2.84 -0.14 3.13
CA LEU A 113 3.47 0.98 2.45
C LEU A 113 4.34 0.51 1.28
N THR A 114 5.08 -0.60 1.42
CA THR A 114 5.88 -1.17 0.32
C THR A 114 4.98 -1.54 -0.85
N LEU A 115 3.81 -2.11 -0.58
CA LEU A 115 2.81 -2.43 -1.61
C LEU A 115 2.23 -1.18 -2.27
N ILE A 116 1.92 -0.13 -1.51
CA ILE A 116 1.48 1.15 -2.09
C ILE A 116 2.56 1.67 -3.04
N LYS A 117 3.81 1.73 -2.61
CA LYS A 117 4.94 2.20 -3.44
C LYS A 117 5.10 1.36 -4.71
N PHE A 118 4.91 0.03 -4.61
CA PHE A 118 4.89 -0.85 -5.79
C PHE A 118 3.77 -0.50 -6.77
N ARG A 119 2.55 -0.24 -6.26
CA ARG A 119 1.42 0.20 -7.11
C ARG A 119 1.69 1.54 -7.77
N LEU A 120 2.30 2.50 -7.06
CA LEU A 120 2.74 3.76 -7.65
C LEU A 120 3.75 3.50 -8.78
N LEU A 121 4.70 2.58 -8.58
CA LEU A 121 5.71 2.24 -9.58
C LEU A 121 5.09 1.62 -10.85
N LEU A 122 4.11 0.72 -10.70
CA LEU A 122 3.36 0.17 -11.83
C LEU A 122 2.66 1.26 -12.64
N ASP A 123 1.99 2.19 -11.96
CA ASP A 123 1.31 3.31 -12.60
C ASP A 123 2.30 4.24 -13.30
N LEU A 124 3.44 4.55 -12.67
CA LEU A 124 4.49 5.38 -13.27
C LEU A 124 5.10 4.73 -14.52
N TYR A 125 5.33 3.41 -14.53
CA TYR A 125 5.78 2.72 -15.74
C TYR A 125 4.71 2.70 -16.84
N SER A 126 3.43 2.55 -16.47
CA SER A 126 2.32 2.66 -17.42
C SER A 126 2.29 4.04 -18.08
N LEU A 127 2.38 5.11 -17.28
CA LEU A 127 2.47 6.49 -17.76
C LEU A 127 3.69 6.71 -18.66
N GLN A 128 4.88 6.26 -18.24
CA GLN A 128 6.10 6.40 -19.03
C GLN A 128 5.99 5.67 -20.38
N SER A 129 5.35 4.49 -20.40
CA SER A 129 5.16 3.71 -21.62
C SER A 129 4.23 4.42 -22.60
N SER A 130 3.11 4.96 -22.10
CA SER A 130 2.19 5.78 -22.91
C SER A 130 2.86 7.05 -23.46
N MET A 131 3.75 7.69 -22.70
CA MET A 131 4.51 8.84 -23.18
C MET A 131 5.50 8.49 -24.29
N ARG A 132 6.13 7.30 -24.27
CA ARG A 132 7.10 6.89 -25.31
C ARG A 132 6.45 6.62 -26.66
N GLU A 133 5.17 6.23 -26.66
CA GLU A 133 4.40 5.99 -27.87
C GLU A 133 3.97 7.29 -28.57
N VAL A 134 4.06 8.44 -27.89
CA VAL A 134 3.62 9.74 -28.39
C VAL A 134 4.80 10.71 -28.44
N THR A 135 5.12 11.23 -29.63
CA THR A 135 6.29 12.11 -29.85
C THR A 135 6.08 13.56 -29.39
N GLU A 136 4.88 13.91 -28.92
CA GLU A 136 4.44 15.27 -28.57
C GLU A 136 3.57 15.27 -27.30
N GLN A 137 3.08 16.45 -26.89
CA GLN A 137 2.15 16.60 -25.76
C GLN A 137 0.92 15.70 -25.91
N LEU A 138 0.50 15.06 -24.81
CA LEU A 138 -0.67 14.19 -24.82
C LEU A 138 -1.96 15.04 -24.80
N PRO A 139 -2.91 14.81 -25.72
CA PRO A 139 -4.25 15.38 -25.64
C PRO A 139 -4.93 15.02 -24.31
N GLN A 140 -5.72 15.94 -23.75
CA GLN A 140 -6.40 15.75 -22.46
C GLN A 140 -7.23 14.46 -22.42
N GLU A 141 -7.92 14.14 -23.51
CA GLU A 141 -8.74 12.92 -23.61
C GLU A 141 -7.92 11.63 -23.44
N LEU A 142 -6.67 11.61 -23.94
CA LEU A 142 -5.78 10.46 -23.77
C LEU A 142 -5.30 10.38 -22.32
N VAL A 143 -4.90 11.50 -21.72
CA VAL A 143 -4.50 11.56 -20.30
C VAL A 143 -5.64 11.09 -19.40
N ASP A 144 -6.87 11.54 -19.65
CA ASP A 144 -8.05 11.13 -18.88
C ASP A 144 -8.38 9.64 -19.07
N ASN A 145 -8.12 9.09 -20.25
CA ASN A 145 -8.29 7.67 -20.49
C ASN A 145 -7.21 6.83 -19.81
N ILE A 146 -5.94 7.24 -19.84
CA ILE A 146 -4.86 6.57 -19.11
C ILE A 146 -5.15 6.60 -17.61
N ARG A 147 -5.56 7.77 -17.08
CA ARG A 147 -5.92 7.98 -15.67
C ARG A 147 -6.93 6.95 -15.14
N LYS A 148 -7.92 6.56 -15.95
CA LYS A 148 -8.96 5.59 -15.57
C LYS A 148 -8.45 4.16 -15.43
N HIS A 149 -7.28 3.86 -15.99
CA HIS A 149 -6.68 2.52 -15.96
C HIS A 149 -5.52 2.42 -14.96
N LEU A 150 -5.18 3.52 -14.28
CA LEU A 150 -4.23 3.50 -13.18
C LEU A 150 -4.80 2.72 -12.01
N ILE A 151 -3.92 1.98 -11.33
CA ILE A 151 -4.28 1.08 -10.23
C ILE A 151 -4.40 1.87 -8.92
N SER A 152 -3.63 2.94 -8.73
CA SER A 152 -3.60 3.76 -7.52
C SER A 152 -4.36 5.08 -7.67
N ASP A 153 -5.19 5.39 -6.68
CA ASP A 153 -5.88 6.68 -6.57
C ASP A 153 -4.92 7.84 -6.29
N ILE A 154 -3.74 7.56 -5.74
CA ILE A 154 -2.66 8.54 -5.50
C ILE A 154 -2.11 9.08 -6.81
N VAL A 155 -1.62 8.21 -7.70
CA VAL A 155 -1.06 8.64 -9.00
C VAL A 155 -2.16 9.29 -9.83
N ALA A 156 -3.34 8.68 -9.87
CA ALA A 156 -4.48 9.24 -10.56
C ALA A 156 -4.88 10.61 -9.98
N GLY A 157 -4.77 10.83 -8.66
CA GLY A 157 -5.10 12.08 -7.99
C GLY A 157 -4.04 13.19 -8.12
N HIS A 158 -2.81 12.84 -8.49
CA HIS A 158 -1.67 13.75 -8.42
C HIS A 158 -1.63 14.77 -9.58
N ALA A 159 -2.26 15.94 -9.38
CA ALA A 159 -2.41 16.98 -10.41
C ALA A 159 -1.08 17.42 -11.05
N GLY A 160 0.00 17.58 -10.27
CA GLY A 160 1.31 17.98 -10.79
C GLY A 160 1.89 16.97 -11.78
N LEU A 161 2.09 15.73 -11.33
CA LEU A 161 2.49 14.59 -12.17
C LEU A 161 1.61 14.40 -13.42
N MET A 162 0.28 14.52 -13.31
CA MET A 162 -0.60 14.37 -14.48
C MET A 162 -0.41 15.52 -15.49
N GLN A 163 -0.10 16.73 -15.00
CA GLN A 163 0.26 17.87 -15.84
C GLN A 163 1.64 17.66 -16.48
N ASP A 164 2.62 17.14 -15.75
CA ASP A 164 3.94 16.79 -16.28
C ASP A 164 3.82 15.76 -17.43
N VAL A 165 3.04 14.69 -17.23
CA VAL A 165 2.76 13.68 -18.27
C VAL A 165 2.13 14.32 -19.50
N ARG A 166 1.14 15.19 -19.31
CA ARG A 166 0.47 15.90 -20.40
C ARG A 166 1.44 16.76 -21.21
N ASP A 167 2.33 17.46 -20.52
CA ASP A 167 3.31 18.37 -21.12
C ASP A 167 4.52 17.63 -21.72
N GLY A 168 4.56 16.29 -21.63
CA GLY A 168 5.65 15.46 -22.15
C GLY A 168 6.91 15.52 -21.27
N VAL A 169 6.78 15.94 -20.02
CA VAL A 169 7.89 16.01 -19.07
C VAL A 169 8.26 14.61 -18.58
N PHE A 170 9.54 14.26 -18.70
CA PHE A 170 10.03 12.94 -18.27
C PHE A 170 9.87 12.72 -16.77
N ILE A 171 9.04 11.74 -16.40
CA ILE A 171 8.77 11.34 -15.01
C ILE A 171 9.83 10.38 -14.41
N LYS A 172 11.01 10.28 -15.02
CA LYS A 172 12.06 9.32 -14.64
C LYS A 172 12.50 9.49 -13.19
N ALA A 173 12.57 10.73 -12.70
CA ALA A 173 12.96 11.01 -11.31
C ALA A 173 11.96 10.44 -10.29
N TYR A 174 10.65 10.44 -10.59
CA TYR A 174 9.64 9.80 -9.73
C TYR A 174 9.85 8.28 -9.67
N ILE A 175 10.13 7.65 -10.82
CA ILE A 175 10.40 6.21 -10.91
C ILE A 175 11.65 5.85 -10.09
N GLU A 176 12.78 6.52 -10.33
CA GLU A 176 14.04 6.24 -9.64
C GLU A 176 13.93 6.45 -8.12
N ASN A 177 13.17 7.48 -7.70
CA ASN A 177 12.90 7.73 -6.28
C ASN A 177 12.11 6.57 -5.66
N ILE A 178 11.00 6.14 -6.29
CA ILE A 178 10.16 5.06 -5.76
C ILE A 178 10.92 3.72 -5.77
N GLU A 179 11.67 3.40 -6.82
CA GLU A 179 12.53 2.21 -6.86
C GLU A 179 13.55 2.20 -5.70
N SER A 180 14.19 3.34 -5.44
CA SER A 180 15.14 3.46 -4.32
C SER A 180 14.45 3.24 -2.97
N GLN A 181 13.28 3.83 -2.75
CA GLN A 181 12.50 3.64 -1.53
C GLN A 181 12.07 2.19 -1.35
N MET A 182 11.57 1.54 -2.41
CA MET A 182 11.18 0.13 -2.37
C MET A 182 12.33 -0.80 -2.01
N ASN A 183 13.53 -0.54 -2.54
CA ASN A 183 14.73 -1.30 -2.17
C ASN A 183 15.06 -1.13 -0.69
N ALA A 184 15.04 0.10 -0.18
CA ALA A 184 15.29 0.37 1.24
C ALA A 184 14.25 -0.33 2.13
N MET A 185 12.97 -0.29 1.77
CA MET A 185 11.90 -0.95 2.52
C MET A 185 12.04 -2.47 2.52
N PHE A 186 12.42 -3.06 1.39
CA PHE A 186 12.72 -4.49 1.33
C PHE A 186 13.78 -4.87 2.36
N ASP A 187 14.89 -4.12 2.40
CA ASP A 187 16.01 -4.39 3.30
C ASP A 187 15.63 -4.19 4.78
N VAL A 188 14.88 -3.13 5.09
CA VAL A 188 14.39 -2.84 6.46
C VAL A 188 13.46 -3.95 6.96
N ILE A 189 12.47 -4.34 6.16
CA ILE A 189 11.53 -5.42 6.51
C ILE A 189 12.28 -6.74 6.65
N HIS A 190 13.25 -7.03 5.77
CA HIS A 190 14.05 -8.24 5.86
C HIS A 190 14.91 -8.28 7.13
N LYS A 191 15.44 -7.13 7.54
CA LYS A 191 16.20 -6.98 8.78
C LYS A 191 15.31 -7.15 10.01
N ALA A 192 14.14 -6.51 10.02
CA ALA A 192 13.17 -6.59 11.11
C ALA A 192 12.62 -8.02 11.27
N ASN A 193 12.23 -8.66 10.17
CA ASN A 193 11.75 -10.04 10.17
C ASN A 193 12.17 -10.79 8.89
N LYS A 194 13.32 -11.47 8.95
CA LYS A 194 13.90 -12.24 7.83
C LYS A 194 13.00 -13.34 7.26
N HIS A 195 11.94 -13.73 7.99
CA HIS A 195 11.00 -14.76 7.56
C HIS A 195 9.89 -14.23 6.68
N PHE A 196 9.65 -12.91 6.70
CA PHE A 196 8.50 -12.28 6.06
C PHE A 196 8.51 -12.44 4.54
N TRP A 197 9.54 -11.95 3.84
CA TRP A 197 9.61 -12.04 2.38
C TRP A 197 9.59 -13.48 1.83
N PRO A 198 10.34 -14.45 2.40
CA PRO A 198 10.21 -15.85 1.98
C PRO A 198 8.78 -16.40 2.10
N ALA A 199 8.07 -16.04 3.18
CA ALA A 199 6.69 -16.48 3.40
C ALA A 199 5.68 -15.78 2.46
N MET A 200 5.97 -14.56 2.00
CA MET A 200 5.16 -13.90 0.97
C MET A 200 5.23 -14.65 -0.38
N VAL A 201 6.38 -15.21 -0.73
CA VAL A 201 6.54 -16.01 -1.97
C VAL A 201 5.94 -17.40 -1.79
N ASN A 202 6.27 -18.08 -0.68
CA ASN A 202 5.80 -19.43 -0.40
C ASN A 202 5.12 -19.51 0.98
N PRO A 203 3.83 -19.12 1.07
CA PRO A 203 3.15 -19.01 2.35
C PRO A 203 2.87 -20.35 3.04
N GLY A 204 2.63 -21.43 2.28
CA GLY A 204 2.33 -22.76 2.82
C GLY A 204 1.32 -22.74 3.98
N SER A 205 1.66 -23.43 5.07
CA SER A 205 0.83 -23.47 6.28
C SER A 205 0.86 -22.17 7.11
N HIS A 206 1.74 -21.21 6.81
CA HIS A 206 1.84 -19.96 7.57
C HIS A 206 0.58 -19.09 7.44
N LEU A 207 -0.14 -19.15 6.32
CA LEU A 207 -1.41 -18.41 6.12
C LEU A 207 -2.57 -18.89 6.99
N THR A 208 -2.47 -20.07 7.59
CA THR A 208 -3.54 -20.63 8.44
C THR A 208 -3.06 -20.91 9.86
N ALA A 209 -1.84 -20.48 10.17
CA ALA A 209 -1.26 -20.64 11.50
C ALA A 209 -2.03 -19.81 12.52
N ARG A 210 -2.08 -20.32 13.75
CA ARG A 210 -2.70 -19.63 14.90
C ARG A 210 -1.65 -19.44 15.99
N PRO A 211 -0.83 -18.38 15.90
CA PRO A 211 0.17 -18.11 16.92
C PRO A 211 -0.49 -17.79 18.26
N GLU A 212 0.05 -18.35 19.34
CA GLU A 212 -0.44 -18.09 20.71
C GLU A 212 0.20 -16.83 21.32
N TYR A 213 1.41 -16.48 20.89
CA TYR A 213 2.14 -15.30 21.31
C TYR A 213 2.96 -14.76 20.13
N THR A 214 3.13 -13.45 20.05
CA THR A 214 3.96 -12.80 19.02
C THR A 214 5.11 -12.06 19.68
N GLY A 215 6.33 -12.34 19.23
CA GLY A 215 7.51 -11.54 19.56
C GLY A 215 8.08 -10.89 18.30
N GLN A 216 8.63 -9.69 18.44
CA GLN A 216 9.24 -8.97 17.32
C GLN A 216 10.33 -9.80 16.63
N GLY A 217 10.32 -9.83 15.30
CA GLY A 217 11.23 -10.59 14.44
C GLY A 217 10.99 -12.10 14.41
N SER A 218 9.96 -12.61 15.11
CA SER A 218 9.70 -14.05 15.21
C SER A 218 8.92 -14.60 14.00
N VAL A 219 8.98 -15.91 13.82
CA VAL A 219 8.11 -16.63 12.85
C VAL A 219 6.63 -16.41 13.17
N MET A 220 6.27 -16.26 14.45
CA MET A 220 4.89 -16.05 14.89
C MET A 220 4.37 -14.65 14.51
N GLU A 221 5.19 -13.62 14.69
CA GLU A 221 4.89 -12.27 14.17
C GLU A 221 4.74 -12.31 12.66
N MET A 222 5.69 -12.94 11.94
CA MET A 222 5.59 -13.12 10.50
C MET A 222 4.27 -13.79 10.09
N GLN A 223 3.83 -14.83 10.80
CA GLN A 223 2.58 -15.53 10.48
C GLN A 223 1.35 -14.64 10.63
N VAL A 224 1.32 -13.76 11.63
CA VAL A 224 0.24 -12.78 11.80
C VAL A 224 0.27 -11.76 10.68
N GLU A 225 1.44 -11.15 10.43
CA GLU A 225 1.52 -10.08 9.43
C GLU A 225 1.41 -10.59 7.99
N LEU A 226 1.83 -11.82 7.73
CA LEU A 226 1.55 -12.51 6.47
C LEU A 226 0.04 -12.62 6.24
N GLN A 227 -0.73 -13.03 7.24
CA GLN A 227 -2.19 -13.15 7.10
C GLN A 227 -2.87 -11.81 6.84
N ASN A 228 -2.34 -10.73 7.43
CA ASN A 228 -2.84 -9.37 7.23
C ASN A 228 -2.51 -8.84 5.83
N ALA A 229 -1.25 -9.01 5.39
CA ALA A 229 -0.74 -8.41 4.16
C ALA A 229 -1.02 -9.23 2.90
N TYR A 230 -0.92 -10.57 2.97
CA TYR A 230 -0.88 -11.44 1.80
C TYR A 230 -2.04 -11.25 0.81
N PRO A 231 -3.31 -11.08 1.23
CA PRO A 231 -4.42 -10.89 0.28
C PRO A 231 -4.20 -9.70 -0.66
N ALA A 232 -3.76 -8.55 -0.13
CA ALA A 232 -3.53 -7.34 -0.92
C ALA A 232 -2.37 -7.51 -1.92
N TRP A 233 -1.29 -8.13 -1.46
CA TRP A 233 -0.13 -8.44 -2.31
C TRP A 233 -0.48 -9.44 -3.40
N LYS A 234 -1.25 -10.48 -3.07
CA LYS A 234 -1.65 -11.51 -4.04
C LYS A 234 -2.58 -10.97 -5.13
N GLN A 235 -3.43 -10.00 -4.79
CA GLN A 235 -4.33 -9.34 -5.75
C GLN A 235 -3.61 -8.31 -6.64
N THR A 236 -2.43 -7.81 -6.23
CA THR A 236 -1.67 -6.82 -7.00
C THR A 236 -0.79 -7.52 -8.04
N PRO A 237 -1.00 -7.28 -9.36
CA PRO A 237 -0.24 -7.97 -10.42
C PRO A 237 1.27 -7.75 -10.29
N GLY A 238 2.05 -8.83 -10.35
CA GLY A 238 3.52 -8.79 -10.31
C GLY A 238 4.15 -8.50 -8.93
N ALA A 239 3.35 -8.25 -7.88
CA ALA A 239 3.90 -7.90 -6.58
C ALA A 239 4.65 -9.06 -5.90
N ILE A 240 4.14 -10.29 -6.01
CA ILE A 240 4.83 -11.49 -5.50
C ILE A 240 6.09 -11.79 -6.33
N ASP A 241 6.01 -11.64 -7.65
CA ASP A 241 7.14 -11.88 -8.56
C ASP A 241 8.29 -10.91 -8.28
N TRP A 242 7.97 -9.65 -7.93
CA TRP A 242 8.97 -8.68 -7.49
C TRP A 242 9.71 -9.13 -6.22
N ILE A 243 9.01 -9.68 -5.23
CA ILE A 243 9.64 -10.25 -4.02
C ILE A 243 10.53 -11.44 -4.39
N GLU A 244 10.05 -12.35 -5.23
CA GLU A 244 10.81 -13.51 -5.67
C GLU A 244 12.10 -13.10 -6.39
N ALA A 245 12.03 -12.11 -7.29
CA ALA A 245 13.19 -11.56 -7.97
C ALA A 245 14.20 -10.93 -6.98
N LYS A 246 13.72 -10.21 -5.96
CA LYS A 246 14.56 -9.60 -4.92
C LYS A 246 15.21 -10.61 -3.98
N LEU A 247 14.58 -11.76 -3.74
CA LEU A 247 15.18 -12.85 -2.95
C LEU A 247 16.22 -13.65 -3.75
N GLY A 248 16.11 -13.66 -5.08
CA GLY A 248 17.04 -14.35 -5.97
C GLY A 248 18.24 -13.51 -6.43
N SER A 249 18.23 -12.19 -6.19
CA SER A 249 19.31 -11.24 -6.53
C SER A 249 20.39 -11.16 -5.46
#